data_AF-A0A356X2Y5-F1
#
_entry.id   AF-A0A356X2Y5-F1
#
_cell.length_a   1.000
_cell.length_b   1.000
_cell.length_c   1.000
_cell.angle_alpha   90.00
_cell.angle_beta   90.00
_cell.angle_gamma   90.00
#
_symmetry.space_group_name_H-M   'P 1'
#
loop_
_entity.id
_entity.type
_entity.pdbx_description
1 polymer ?
#
loop_
_entity_poly.entity_id
_entity_poly.type
_entity_poly.pdbx_seq_one_letter_code
_entity_poly.pdbx_strand_id
1 'polypeptide(L)'
;VELHRKKREVIQMLKKNGHLKSVQSIRDNNDVYSFSIVSDQGDDIFGTSSADMKIEVHNIYNINEDKLEDFVEKQKLKSQDEKRTIYLIPDISLFKEIDQLIQEVQQHEYIADKYKTDNDDRVRQIAREFELIKDQKQKELTRQLEKAYLNGHLIYLFSDNLLDSDQFAATVAKTQKKLIGNIFTKRLEHQLSDETATKVLKENHKERLHRFFSGDDFKFFDQNGNFIGESLKVTEEVTRLIDTKFTDGDHIESELKKDPTGYNFGTVSTTLAVLMRAGKLVVKYGGNEYFSPTDSEVLKVFSNSREFKKASFKAISESLDTSTKKEIVEALLDVKYNEQVKNHDDPRVDYNLNDFQLVQATVQTAQSFAQQIQGMEQSTAEFQQRFSKIADMKSELGSFTGQVTEHNYIEKANYFIEKADRIREIRKAI
;
A
#
# COMPACT_ATOMS: atom_id res chain seq x y z
N VAL A 1 -11.58 -6.63 46.87
CA VAL A 1 -10.35 -5.78 46.82
C VAL A 1 -9.11 -6.62 46.54
N GLU A 2 -8.90 -7.74 47.24
CA GLU A 2 -7.72 -8.61 47.06
C GLU A 2 -7.60 -9.24 45.66
N LEU A 3 -8.67 -9.84 45.12
CA LEU A 3 -8.67 -10.43 43.77
C LEU A 3 -8.30 -9.41 42.67
N HIS A 4 -8.80 -8.19 42.78
CA HIS A 4 -8.46 -7.12 41.82
C HIS A 4 -6.98 -6.74 41.90
N ARG A 5 -6.39 -6.73 43.10
CA ARG A 5 -4.94 -6.50 43.29
C ARG A 5 -4.12 -7.61 42.62
N LYS A 6 -4.48 -8.87 42.88
CA LYS A 6 -3.81 -10.05 42.29
C LYS A 6 -3.88 -10.04 40.75
N LYS A 7 -5.06 -9.77 40.19
CA LYS A 7 -5.24 -9.60 38.73
C LYS A 7 -4.32 -8.53 38.15
N ARG A 8 -4.25 -7.36 38.80
CA ARG A 8 -3.41 -6.24 38.37
C ARG A 8 -1.92 -6.58 38.43
N GLU A 9 -1.50 -7.31 39.46
CA GLU A 9 -0.11 -7.74 39.62
C GLU A 9 0.32 -8.69 38.50
N VAL A 10 -0.53 -9.66 38.14
CA VAL A 10 -0.32 -10.52 36.96
C VAL A 10 -0.13 -9.67 35.69
N ILE A 11 -0.99 -8.69 35.44
CA ILE A 11 -0.86 -7.80 34.28
C ILE A 11 0.47 -7.03 34.30
N GLN A 12 0.89 -6.49 35.44
CA GLN A 12 2.18 -5.78 35.56
C GLN A 12 3.38 -6.68 35.27
N MET A 13 3.29 -7.97 35.61
CA MET A 13 4.34 -8.94 35.30
C MET A 13 4.33 -9.31 33.82
N LEU A 14 3.16 -9.48 33.20
CA LEU A 14 3.04 -9.75 31.76
C LEU A 14 3.60 -8.60 30.91
N LYS A 15 3.47 -7.35 31.36
CA LYS A 15 4.09 -6.18 30.72
C LYS A 15 5.62 -6.24 30.67
N LYS A 16 6.25 -7.10 31.47
CA LYS A 16 7.70 -7.32 31.51
C LYS A 16 8.12 -8.63 30.83
N ASN A 17 7.18 -9.44 30.36
CA ASN A 17 7.44 -10.75 29.77
C ASN A 17 8.08 -10.61 28.37
N GLY A 18 9.31 -11.09 28.24
CA GLY A 18 10.09 -11.00 26.99
C GLY A 18 9.54 -11.85 25.85
N HIS A 19 8.91 -12.99 26.14
CA HIS A 19 8.31 -13.87 25.15
C HIS A 19 7.03 -13.29 24.55
N LEU A 20 6.19 -12.66 25.39
CA LEU A 20 5.03 -11.93 24.88
C LEU A 20 5.46 -10.72 24.05
N LYS A 21 6.48 -9.98 24.51
CA LYS A 21 7.01 -8.85 23.73
C LYS A 21 7.55 -9.29 22.36
N SER A 22 8.18 -10.46 22.26
CA SER A 22 8.77 -10.93 21.00
C SER A 22 7.74 -11.28 19.92
N VAL A 23 6.49 -11.56 20.30
CA VAL A 23 5.40 -11.88 19.36
C VAL A 23 4.55 -10.64 18.98
N GLN A 24 4.94 -9.44 19.42
CA GLN A 24 4.25 -8.19 19.06
C GLN A 24 4.36 -7.85 17.57
N SER A 25 5.36 -8.38 16.88
CA SER A 25 5.53 -8.18 15.43
C SER A 25 5.97 -9.46 14.75
N ILE A 26 5.47 -9.70 13.54
CA ILE A 26 5.89 -10.81 12.71
C ILE A 26 6.20 -10.33 11.31
N ARG A 27 7.26 -10.89 10.72
CA ARG A 27 7.52 -10.76 9.29
C ARG A 27 6.83 -11.90 8.55
N ASP A 28 6.00 -11.55 7.59
CA ASP A 28 5.45 -12.49 6.61
C ASP A 28 5.82 -11.99 5.21
N ASN A 29 6.60 -12.78 4.47
CA ASN A 29 7.33 -12.35 3.28
C ASN A 29 8.22 -11.12 3.55
N ASN A 30 7.99 -10.01 2.83
CA ASN A 30 8.73 -8.76 2.99
C ASN A 30 8.03 -7.75 3.91
N ASP A 31 6.82 -8.06 4.37
CA ASP A 31 5.99 -7.15 5.16
C ASP A 31 6.11 -7.46 6.65
N VAL A 32 6.08 -6.41 7.47
CA VAL A 32 6.07 -6.50 8.93
C VAL A 32 4.68 -6.14 9.43
N TYR A 33 4.09 -7.08 10.17
CA TYR A 33 2.76 -6.96 10.74
C TYR A 33 2.88 -6.79 12.26
N SER A 34 2.14 -5.83 12.80
CA SER A 34 2.11 -5.53 14.23
C SER A 34 0.84 -6.07 14.87
N PHE A 35 0.98 -6.62 16.08
CA PHE A 35 -0.09 -7.14 16.90
C PHE A 35 -0.13 -6.36 18.22
N SER A 36 -1.31 -5.91 18.63
CA SER A 36 -1.52 -5.44 20.00
C SER A 36 -1.66 -6.64 20.91
N ILE A 37 -1.02 -6.58 22.08
CA ILE A 37 -1.17 -7.60 23.12
C ILE A 37 -1.95 -6.97 24.25
N VAL A 38 -3.16 -7.45 24.47
CA VAL A 38 -4.14 -6.88 25.41
C VAL A 38 -4.57 -7.95 26.40
N SER A 39 -4.96 -7.54 27.61
CA SER A 39 -5.62 -8.45 28.54
C SER A 39 -7.06 -8.72 28.12
N ASP A 40 -7.63 -9.81 28.63
CA ASP A 40 -9.08 -10.10 28.58
C ASP A 40 -9.96 -9.06 29.30
N GLN A 41 -9.36 -8.07 29.97
CA GLN A 41 -10.04 -6.93 30.58
C GLN A 41 -9.81 -5.61 29.81
N GLY A 42 -9.09 -5.66 28.68
CA GLY A 42 -8.78 -4.50 27.84
C GLY A 42 -7.57 -3.68 28.29
N ASP A 43 -6.75 -4.19 29.22
CA ASP A 43 -5.48 -3.53 29.57
C ASP A 43 -4.46 -3.72 28.45
N ASP A 44 -3.83 -2.63 28.00
CA ASP A 44 -2.68 -2.72 27.09
C ASP A 44 -1.49 -3.35 27.81
N ILE A 45 -1.10 -4.57 27.41
CA ILE A 45 0.13 -5.22 27.84
C ILE A 45 1.28 -4.69 26.97
N PHE A 46 1.14 -4.84 25.65
CA PHE A 46 2.02 -4.26 24.65
C PHE A 46 1.19 -3.65 23.52
N GLY A 47 0.84 -2.37 23.68
CA GLY A 47 0.09 -1.62 22.67
C GLY A 47 0.92 -1.31 21.43
N THR A 48 0.25 -1.12 20.30
CA THR A 48 0.85 -0.51 19.11
C THR A 48 -0.14 0.52 18.55
N SER A 49 0.37 1.59 17.94
CA SER A 49 -0.44 2.68 17.40
C SER A 49 -1.27 2.30 16.17
N SER A 50 -1.07 1.10 15.60
CA SER A 50 -1.63 0.68 14.32
C SER A 50 -2.21 -0.74 14.31
N ALA A 51 -2.32 -1.41 15.47
CA ALA A 51 -2.70 -2.82 15.51
C ALA A 51 -4.21 -3.01 15.39
N ASP A 52 -4.61 -3.30 14.17
CA ASP A 52 -5.93 -3.81 13.79
C ASP A 52 -6.06 -5.33 14.05
N MET A 53 -4.98 -5.97 14.54
CA MET A 53 -4.86 -7.39 14.89
C MET A 53 -4.39 -7.54 16.33
N LYS A 54 -5.02 -8.44 17.10
CA LYS A 54 -4.80 -8.53 18.55
C LYS A 54 -4.46 -9.95 19.02
N ILE A 55 -3.63 -10.04 20.06
CA ILE A 55 -3.47 -11.21 20.92
C ILE A 55 -4.11 -10.85 22.26
N GLU A 56 -5.24 -11.48 22.59
CA GLU A 56 -5.93 -11.32 23.86
C GLU A 56 -5.41 -12.37 24.85
N VAL A 57 -4.72 -11.91 25.88
CA VAL A 57 -4.09 -12.73 26.91
C VAL A 57 -5.02 -12.82 28.10
N HIS A 58 -5.53 -14.02 28.37
CA HIS A 58 -6.43 -14.25 29.49
C HIS A 58 -5.69 -14.26 30.81
N ASN A 59 -6.26 -13.57 31.80
CA ASN A 59 -5.70 -13.59 33.14
C ASN A 59 -6.00 -14.96 33.81
N ILE A 60 -4.99 -15.56 34.43
CA ILE A 60 -5.14 -16.85 35.13
C ILE A 60 -6.27 -16.84 36.18
N TYR A 61 -6.55 -15.69 36.79
CA TYR A 61 -7.64 -15.50 37.76
C TYR A 61 -9.04 -15.34 37.15
N ASN A 62 -9.16 -15.32 35.83
CA ASN A 62 -10.44 -15.26 35.10
C ASN A 62 -10.88 -16.64 34.60
N ILE A 63 -10.09 -17.69 34.85
CA ILE A 63 -10.33 -19.05 34.41
C ILE A 63 -10.63 -19.90 35.65
N ASN A 64 -11.69 -20.71 35.58
CA ASN A 64 -12.01 -21.65 36.65
C ASN A 64 -11.36 -23.00 36.35
N GLU A 65 -10.56 -23.53 37.28
CA GLU A 65 -9.87 -24.83 37.17
C GLU A 65 -10.81 -25.97 36.76
N ASP A 66 -11.99 -26.06 37.39
CA ASP A 66 -12.94 -27.15 37.13
C ASP A 66 -13.65 -27.03 35.77
N LYS A 67 -13.40 -25.95 35.02
CA LYS A 67 -14.10 -25.61 33.79
C LYS A 67 -13.15 -25.11 32.68
N LEU A 68 -11.89 -25.53 32.69
CA LEU A 68 -10.95 -25.14 31.64
C LEU A 68 -11.45 -25.56 30.25
N GLU A 69 -11.95 -26.80 30.10
CA GLU A 69 -12.46 -27.30 28.82
C GLU A 69 -13.65 -26.47 28.32
N ASP A 70 -14.65 -26.22 29.17
CA ASP A 70 -15.78 -25.35 28.86
C ASP A 70 -15.33 -23.93 28.47
N PHE A 71 -14.31 -23.41 29.16
CA PHE A 71 -13.74 -22.09 28.88
C PHE A 71 -13.05 -22.07 27.51
N VAL A 72 -12.21 -23.05 27.20
CA VAL A 72 -11.53 -23.21 25.92
C VAL A 72 -12.55 -23.35 24.79
N GLU A 73 -13.59 -24.17 24.93
CA GLU A 73 -14.65 -24.33 23.93
C GLU A 73 -15.41 -23.01 23.68
N LYS A 74 -15.71 -22.26 24.75
CA LYS A 74 -16.31 -20.93 24.60
C LYS A 74 -15.40 -19.97 23.81
N GLN A 75 -14.09 -19.98 24.06
CA GLN A 75 -13.16 -19.14 23.30
C GLN A 75 -13.00 -19.62 21.85
N LYS A 76 -13.04 -20.92 21.58
CA LYS A 76 -13.07 -21.46 20.20
C LYS A 76 -14.26 -20.93 19.42
N LEU A 77 -15.46 -20.95 20.00
CA LEU A 77 -16.67 -20.39 19.39
C LEU A 77 -16.54 -18.88 19.16
N LYS A 78 -16.14 -18.12 20.18
CA LYS A 78 -15.93 -16.66 20.09
C LYS A 78 -14.93 -16.29 18.99
N SER A 79 -13.88 -17.08 18.82
CA SER A 79 -12.85 -16.85 17.80
C SER A 79 -13.33 -16.95 16.35
N GLN A 80 -14.50 -17.54 16.10
CA GLN A 80 -15.09 -17.58 14.75
C GLN A 80 -15.63 -16.22 14.31
N ASP A 81 -16.20 -15.48 15.27
CA ASP A 81 -16.74 -14.14 15.03
C ASP A 81 -15.62 -13.08 15.09
N GLU A 82 -14.67 -13.23 16.01
CA GLU A 82 -13.56 -12.30 16.20
C GLU A 82 -12.32 -12.68 15.37
N LYS A 83 -12.44 -12.59 14.04
CA LYS A 83 -11.39 -13.01 13.08
C LYS A 83 -10.05 -12.29 13.19
N ARG A 84 -10.00 -11.18 13.94
CA ARG A 84 -8.82 -10.32 14.18
C ARG A 84 -8.15 -10.59 15.53
N THR A 85 -8.62 -11.60 16.26
CA THR A 85 -8.17 -11.93 17.61
C THR A 85 -7.58 -13.33 17.68
N ILE A 86 -6.40 -13.45 18.25
CA ILE A 86 -5.86 -14.71 18.77
C ILE A 86 -6.04 -14.70 20.28
N TYR A 87 -6.55 -15.78 20.86
CA TYR A 87 -6.66 -15.90 22.32
C TYR A 87 -5.53 -16.75 22.87
N LEU A 88 -4.84 -16.22 23.88
CA LEU A 88 -3.85 -16.95 24.67
C LEU A 88 -4.44 -17.21 26.05
N ILE A 89 -4.59 -18.49 26.40
CA ILE A 89 -5.11 -18.95 27.69
C ILE A 89 -3.94 -19.62 28.42
N PRO A 90 -3.53 -19.17 29.61
CA PRO A 90 -2.43 -19.79 30.35
C PRO A 90 -2.78 -21.22 30.78
N ASP A 91 -1.76 -22.05 30.95
CA ASP A 91 -1.87 -23.28 31.72
C ASP A 91 -2.18 -22.94 33.19
N ILE A 92 -3.30 -23.47 33.67
CA ILE A 92 -3.78 -23.23 35.03
C ILE A 92 -3.33 -24.30 36.02
N SER A 93 -2.58 -25.32 35.60
CA SER A 93 -2.04 -26.36 36.49
C SER A 93 -1.14 -25.76 37.60
N LEU A 94 -0.56 -24.59 37.34
CA LEU A 94 0.31 -23.83 38.24
C LEU A 94 -0.45 -22.77 39.07
N PHE A 95 -1.78 -22.66 38.94
CA PHE A 95 -2.54 -21.57 39.56
C PHE A 95 -2.37 -21.50 41.07
N LYS A 96 -2.47 -22.63 41.78
CA LYS A 96 -2.30 -22.68 43.24
C LYS A 96 -0.93 -22.19 43.70
N GLU A 97 0.13 -22.60 43.00
CA GLU A 97 1.49 -22.16 43.29
C GLU A 97 1.66 -20.66 43.02
N ILE A 98 1.14 -20.18 41.89
CA ILE A 98 1.17 -18.75 41.52
C ILE A 98 0.38 -17.90 42.52
N ASP A 99 -0.81 -18.32 42.95
CA ASP A 99 -1.61 -17.59 43.94
C ASP A 99 -0.91 -17.51 45.29
N GLN A 100 -0.32 -18.63 45.75
CA GLN A 100 0.46 -18.65 46.99
C GLN A 100 1.67 -17.71 46.91
N LEU A 101 2.44 -17.76 45.81
CA LEU A 101 3.61 -16.91 45.62
C LEU A 101 3.23 -15.41 45.61
N ILE A 102 2.11 -15.04 44.98
CA ILE A 102 1.60 -13.67 45.02
C ILE A 102 1.27 -13.24 46.46
N GLN A 103 0.61 -14.11 47.24
CA GLN A 103 0.32 -13.80 48.64
C GLN A 103 1.59 -13.61 49.47
N GLU A 104 2.58 -14.50 49.31
CA GLU A 104 3.85 -14.44 50.02
C GLU A 104 4.64 -13.16 49.67
N VAL A 105 4.72 -12.80 48.39
CA VAL A 105 5.35 -11.55 47.93
C VAL A 105 4.70 -10.34 48.60
N GLN A 106 3.37 -10.26 48.57
CA GLN A 106 2.61 -9.15 49.16
C GLN A 106 2.80 -9.06 50.69
N GLN A 107 2.87 -10.20 51.38
CA GLN A 107 3.12 -10.25 52.83
C GLN A 107 4.53 -9.78 53.17
N HIS A 108 5.54 -10.25 52.45
CA HIS A 108 6.92 -9.85 52.67
C HIS A 108 7.16 -8.37 52.32
N GLU A 109 6.54 -7.87 51.26
CA GLU A 109 6.55 -6.44 50.91
C GLU A 109 5.97 -5.59 52.04
N TYR A 110 4.80 -5.97 52.58
CA TYR A 110 4.19 -5.24 53.69
C TYR A 110 5.08 -5.18 54.94
N ILE A 111 5.72 -6.30 55.30
CA ILE A 111 6.63 -6.36 56.45
C ILE A 111 7.87 -5.49 56.18
N ALA A 112 8.51 -5.64 55.02
CA ALA A 112 9.68 -4.85 54.65
C ALA A 112 9.37 -3.34 54.68
N ASP A 113 8.25 -2.91 54.08
CA ASP A 113 7.87 -1.51 54.02
C ASP A 113 7.49 -0.91 55.38
N LYS A 114 6.84 -1.70 56.24
CA LYS A 114 6.42 -1.24 57.57
C LYS A 114 7.61 -0.97 58.49
N TYR A 115 8.66 -1.77 58.38
CA TYR A 115 9.79 -1.76 59.31
C TYR A 115 11.09 -1.18 58.74
N LYS A 116 11.13 -0.75 57.46
CA LYS A 116 12.34 -0.21 56.82
C LYS A 116 12.89 1.06 57.47
N THR A 117 12.05 1.89 58.09
CA THR A 117 12.43 3.13 58.78
C THR A 117 12.33 3.03 60.29
N ASP A 118 12.36 1.82 60.86
CA ASP A 118 12.31 1.64 62.31
C ASP A 118 13.53 2.29 62.99
N ASN A 119 13.37 2.66 64.26
CA ASN A 119 14.43 3.25 65.08
C ASN A 119 15.41 2.19 65.61
N ASP A 120 14.99 0.91 65.67
CA ASP A 120 15.86 -0.20 66.06
C ASP A 120 16.63 -0.77 64.85
N ASP A 121 17.97 -0.74 64.93
CA ASP A 121 18.86 -1.29 63.90
C ASP A 121 18.62 -2.78 63.60
N ARG A 122 18.29 -3.58 64.62
CA ARG A 122 17.99 -5.02 64.44
C ARG A 122 16.69 -5.20 63.67
N VAL A 123 15.69 -4.39 63.95
CA VAL A 123 14.40 -4.42 63.23
C VAL A 123 14.59 -4.00 61.77
N ARG A 124 15.41 -2.97 61.51
CA ARG A 124 15.79 -2.60 60.15
C ARG A 124 16.55 -3.70 59.41
N GLN A 125 17.43 -4.43 60.11
CA GLN A 125 18.14 -5.55 59.52
C GLN A 125 17.18 -6.69 59.11
N ILE A 126 16.24 -7.04 59.98
CA ILE A 126 15.18 -8.03 59.68
C ILE A 126 14.33 -7.56 58.48
N ALA A 127 13.98 -6.28 58.40
CA ALA A 127 13.22 -5.73 57.27
C ALA A 127 13.97 -5.92 55.93
N ARG A 128 15.31 -5.75 55.92
CA ARG A 128 16.13 -6.03 54.73
C ARG A 128 16.16 -7.50 54.34
N GLU A 129 16.14 -8.42 55.32
CA GLU A 129 16.04 -9.86 55.04
C GLU A 129 14.70 -10.21 54.37
N PHE A 130 13.60 -9.62 54.83
CA PHE A 130 12.29 -9.76 54.19
C PHE A 130 12.27 -9.22 52.75
N GLU A 131 12.98 -8.13 52.48
CA GLU A 131 13.13 -7.58 51.13
C GLU A 131 13.88 -8.55 50.20
N LEU A 132 14.95 -9.20 50.70
CA LEU A 132 15.68 -10.23 49.95
C LEU A 132 14.81 -11.47 49.67
N ILE A 133 14.03 -11.92 50.65
CA ILE A 133 13.10 -13.05 50.47
C ILE A 133 12.01 -12.69 49.46
N LYS A 134 11.43 -11.50 49.56
CA LYS A 134 10.46 -10.96 48.60
C LYS A 134 11.02 -11.00 47.18
N ASP A 135 12.26 -10.55 46.98
CA ASP A 135 12.89 -10.55 45.66
C ASP A 135 13.12 -11.97 45.10
N GLN A 136 13.48 -12.94 45.94
CA GLN A 136 13.58 -14.34 45.53
C GLN A 136 12.22 -14.92 45.12
N LYS A 137 11.19 -14.68 45.94
CA LYS A 137 9.81 -15.11 45.66
C LYS A 137 9.24 -14.45 44.41
N GLN A 138 9.56 -13.18 44.18
CA GLN A 138 9.18 -12.46 42.97
C GLN A 138 9.80 -13.06 41.70
N LYS A 139 11.08 -13.47 41.76
CA LYS A 139 11.74 -14.17 40.64
C LYS A 139 11.07 -15.50 40.35
N GLU A 140 10.77 -16.28 41.39
CA GLU A 140 10.08 -17.55 41.25
C GLU A 140 8.66 -17.39 40.68
N LEU A 141 7.90 -16.42 41.19
CA LEU A 141 6.59 -16.06 40.67
C LEU A 141 6.66 -15.70 39.18
N THR A 142 7.69 -14.93 38.77
CA THR A 142 7.90 -14.56 37.36
C THR A 142 8.13 -15.79 36.50
N ARG A 143 8.98 -16.71 36.96
CA ARG A 143 9.29 -17.97 36.26
C ARG A 143 8.06 -18.86 36.10
N GLN A 144 7.24 -19.01 37.15
CA GLN A 144 6.03 -19.84 37.09
C GLN A 144 4.95 -19.22 36.21
N LEU A 145 4.79 -17.89 36.29
CA LEU A 145 3.86 -17.18 35.42
C LEU A 145 4.29 -17.30 33.96
N GLU A 146 5.57 -17.10 33.63
CA GLU A 146 6.10 -17.32 32.29
C GLU A 146 5.83 -18.74 31.80
N LYS A 147 6.10 -19.74 32.64
CA LYS A 147 5.82 -21.14 32.32
C LYS A 147 4.34 -21.38 32.00
N ALA A 148 3.42 -20.78 32.75
CA ALA A 148 1.98 -20.92 32.51
C ALA A 148 1.58 -20.42 31.11
N TYR A 149 2.09 -19.26 30.66
CA TYR A 149 1.75 -18.72 29.34
C TYR A 149 2.50 -19.40 28.19
N LEU A 150 3.67 -19.99 28.44
CA LEU A 150 4.43 -20.73 27.44
C LEU A 150 3.87 -22.12 27.14
N ASN A 151 3.04 -22.68 28.03
CA ASN A 151 2.47 -24.03 27.92
C ASN A 151 0.93 -24.04 27.87
N GLY A 152 0.32 -22.88 27.58
CA GLY A 152 -1.14 -22.71 27.55
C GLY A 152 -1.80 -23.10 26.23
N HIS A 153 -3.04 -22.64 26.02
CA HIS A 153 -3.77 -22.80 24.77
C HIS A 153 -3.69 -21.55 23.90
N LEU A 154 -3.44 -21.74 22.60
CA LEU A 154 -3.48 -20.69 21.59
C LEU A 154 -4.61 -20.94 20.59
N ILE A 155 -5.65 -20.12 20.66
CA ILE A 155 -6.90 -20.32 19.93
C ILE A 155 -7.06 -19.27 18.83
N TYR A 156 -7.35 -19.75 17.61
CA TYR A 156 -7.71 -18.90 16.47
C TYR A 156 -8.61 -19.65 15.47
N LEU A 157 -9.78 -19.07 15.15
CA LEU A 157 -10.80 -19.65 14.27
C LEU A 157 -11.06 -21.13 14.58
N PHE A 158 -11.52 -21.38 15.81
CA PHE A 158 -11.84 -22.71 16.35
C PHE A 158 -10.65 -23.66 16.54
N SER A 159 -9.50 -23.37 15.93
CA SER A 159 -8.28 -24.17 16.09
C SER A 159 -7.66 -23.87 17.45
N ASP A 160 -7.38 -24.90 18.21
CA ASP A 160 -6.68 -24.85 19.50
C ASP A 160 -5.34 -25.54 19.37
N ASN A 161 -4.27 -24.78 19.62
CA ASN A 161 -2.91 -25.30 19.63
C ASN A 161 -2.43 -25.26 21.08
N LEU A 162 -2.13 -26.43 21.63
CA LEU A 162 -1.39 -26.53 22.88
C LEU A 162 0.02 -26.01 22.65
N LEU A 163 0.41 -25.02 23.45
CA LEU A 163 1.73 -24.44 23.42
C LEU A 163 2.69 -25.31 24.21
N ASP A 164 3.95 -25.20 23.81
CA ASP A 164 5.09 -25.81 24.48
C ASP A 164 6.21 -24.75 24.51
N SER A 165 6.98 -24.70 25.59
CA SER A 165 8.01 -23.68 25.77
C SER A 165 9.06 -23.65 24.66
N ASP A 166 9.39 -24.80 24.07
CA ASP A 166 10.40 -24.90 23.02
C ASP A 166 9.85 -24.45 21.66
N GLN A 167 8.54 -24.58 21.45
CA GLN A 167 7.85 -24.27 20.18
C GLN A 167 6.93 -23.03 20.25
N PHE A 168 6.93 -22.30 21.36
CA PHE A 168 6.05 -21.15 21.58
C PHE A 168 6.11 -20.14 20.44
N ALA A 169 7.31 -19.64 20.12
CA ALA A 169 7.50 -18.61 19.09
C ALA A 169 7.06 -19.10 17.70
N ALA A 170 7.38 -20.36 17.36
CA ALA A 170 7.02 -20.96 16.07
C ALA A 170 5.49 -21.15 15.94
N THR A 171 4.82 -21.61 17.00
CA THR A 171 3.38 -21.87 17.02
C THR A 171 2.57 -20.58 16.98
N VAL A 172 2.98 -19.56 17.76
CA VAL A 172 2.37 -18.24 17.71
C VAL A 172 2.57 -17.62 16.33
N ALA A 173 3.78 -17.69 15.77
CA ALA A 173 4.07 -17.15 14.45
C ALA A 173 3.21 -17.79 13.34
N LYS A 174 3.06 -19.12 13.37
CA LYS A 174 2.18 -19.84 12.42
C LYS A 174 0.72 -19.37 12.53
N THR A 175 0.24 -19.16 13.75
CA THR A 175 -1.13 -18.69 14.00
C THR A 175 -1.34 -17.25 13.57
N GLN A 176 -0.37 -16.36 13.83
CA GLN A 176 -0.37 -14.98 13.34
C GLN A 176 -0.42 -14.91 11.81
N LYS A 177 0.38 -15.73 11.11
CA LYS A 177 0.34 -15.82 9.64
C LYS A 177 -1.01 -16.30 9.10
N LYS A 178 -1.64 -17.27 9.78
CA LYS A 178 -3.00 -17.71 9.45
C LYS A 178 -3.99 -16.56 9.58
N LEU A 179 -3.88 -15.77 10.65
CA LEU A 179 -4.72 -14.58 10.86
C LEU A 179 -4.51 -13.53 9.78
N ILE A 180 -3.26 -13.20 9.45
CA ILE A 180 -2.92 -12.25 8.38
C ILE A 180 -3.54 -12.71 7.05
N GLY A 181 -3.41 -13.99 6.70
CA GLY A 181 -3.97 -14.54 5.46
C GLY A 181 -5.50 -14.46 5.38
N ASN A 182 -6.21 -14.49 6.50
CA ASN A 182 -7.67 -14.37 6.55
C ASN A 182 -8.17 -12.92 6.49
N ILE A 183 -7.36 -11.96 6.93
CA ILE A 183 -7.69 -10.53 6.87
C ILE A 183 -7.34 -9.99 5.49
N PHE A 184 -6.12 -10.25 5.03
CA PHE A 184 -5.58 -9.70 3.80
C PHE A 184 -5.76 -10.68 2.62
N THR A 185 -7.02 -11.01 2.32
CA THR A 185 -7.37 -12.02 1.30
C THR A 185 -7.01 -11.62 -0.13
N LYS A 186 -6.78 -10.33 -0.37
CA LYS A 186 -6.37 -9.75 -1.66
C LYS A 186 -4.91 -9.29 -1.67
N ARG A 187 -4.11 -9.70 -0.68
CA ARG A 187 -2.66 -9.43 -0.67
C ARG A 187 -1.98 -10.04 -1.88
N LEU A 188 -0.86 -9.42 -2.24
CA LEU A 188 0.05 -9.88 -3.28
C LEU A 188 1.15 -10.73 -2.64
N GLU A 189 1.81 -11.57 -3.43
CA GLU A 189 2.93 -12.37 -2.92
C GLU A 189 4.09 -11.49 -2.45
N HIS A 190 4.35 -10.41 -3.20
CA HIS A 190 5.40 -9.43 -2.95
C HIS A 190 4.87 -8.02 -3.20
N GLN A 191 5.53 -7.01 -2.62
CA GLN A 191 5.25 -5.60 -2.86
C GLN A 191 6.33 -4.99 -3.77
N LEU A 192 5.97 -3.97 -4.54
CA LEU A 192 6.92 -3.22 -5.37
C LEU A 192 7.62 -2.12 -4.58
N SER A 193 8.80 -1.71 -5.05
CA SER A 193 9.56 -0.61 -4.45
C SER A 193 9.13 0.74 -4.98
N ASP A 194 9.30 1.78 -4.15
CA ASP A 194 8.91 3.17 -4.44
C ASP A 194 9.58 3.74 -5.70
N GLU A 195 10.76 3.24 -6.08
CA GLU A 195 11.48 3.70 -7.26
C GLU A 195 10.92 3.17 -8.59
N THR A 196 10.12 2.09 -8.54
CA THR A 196 9.70 1.35 -9.74
C THR A 196 8.79 2.21 -10.62
N ALA A 197 7.88 2.98 -10.02
CA ALA A 197 7.01 3.93 -10.71
C ALA A 197 7.78 4.87 -11.65
N THR A 198 8.85 5.50 -11.14
CA THR A 198 9.66 6.44 -11.93
C THR A 198 10.44 5.72 -13.05
N LYS A 199 10.92 4.50 -12.81
CA LYS A 199 11.62 3.69 -13.84
C LYS A 199 10.69 3.33 -15.00
N VAL A 200 9.44 2.96 -14.70
CA VAL A 200 8.41 2.63 -15.70
C VAL A 200 8.08 3.84 -16.57
N LEU A 201 7.89 5.02 -15.98
CA LEU A 201 7.53 6.23 -16.73
C LEU A 201 8.66 6.71 -17.65
N LYS A 202 9.91 6.60 -17.20
CA LYS A 202 11.11 7.05 -17.93
C LYS A 202 11.65 6.04 -18.93
N GLU A 203 11.11 4.83 -18.99
CA GLU A 203 11.58 3.83 -19.95
C GLU A 203 11.24 4.27 -21.38
N ASN A 204 12.27 4.27 -22.24
CA ASN A 204 12.15 4.67 -23.64
C ASN A 204 11.84 3.46 -24.54
N HIS A 205 12.14 2.26 -24.08
CA HIS A 205 11.99 1.01 -24.81
C HIS A 205 10.84 0.19 -24.23
N LYS A 206 9.67 0.18 -24.89
CA LYS A 206 8.48 -0.50 -24.36
C LYS A 206 8.70 -2.00 -24.13
N GLU A 207 9.52 -2.64 -24.96
CA GLU A 207 9.91 -4.04 -24.85
C GLU A 207 10.73 -4.35 -23.58
N ARG A 208 11.19 -3.34 -22.84
CA ARG A 208 11.88 -3.51 -21.55
C ARG A 208 10.95 -3.35 -20.35
N LEU A 209 9.72 -2.83 -20.53
CA LEU A 209 8.80 -2.55 -19.44
C LEU A 209 8.51 -3.78 -18.57
N HIS A 210 8.32 -4.95 -19.19
CA HIS A 210 8.06 -6.19 -18.45
C HIS A 210 9.21 -6.59 -17.51
N ARG A 211 10.44 -6.11 -17.74
CA ARG A 211 11.64 -6.47 -16.95
C ARG A 211 11.68 -5.78 -15.59
N PHE A 212 10.85 -4.74 -15.38
CA PHE A 212 10.73 -4.08 -14.07
C PHE A 212 9.92 -4.89 -13.06
N PHE A 213 9.26 -5.95 -13.51
CA PHE A 213 8.32 -6.72 -12.71
C PHE A 213 8.72 -8.19 -12.64
N SER A 214 8.44 -8.79 -11.49
CA SER A 214 8.61 -10.21 -11.23
C SER A 214 7.41 -10.74 -10.47
N GLY A 215 6.97 -11.95 -10.79
CA GLY A 215 5.80 -12.57 -10.17
C GLY A 215 4.52 -12.38 -10.99
N ASP A 216 3.56 -13.27 -10.76
CA ASP A 216 2.33 -13.34 -11.55
C ASP A 216 1.40 -12.14 -11.29
N ASP A 217 1.45 -11.58 -10.08
CA ASP A 217 0.67 -10.40 -9.66
C ASP A 217 1.02 -9.12 -10.43
N PHE A 218 2.17 -9.07 -11.11
CA PHE A 218 2.72 -7.86 -11.73
C PHE A 218 3.02 -8.03 -13.22
N LYS A 219 2.36 -8.96 -13.91
CA LYS A 219 2.47 -9.13 -15.37
C LYS A 219 1.74 -8.02 -16.13
N PHE A 220 2.14 -6.77 -15.92
CA PHE A 220 1.48 -5.60 -16.51
C PHE A 220 1.69 -5.50 -18.01
N PHE A 221 2.86 -5.92 -18.50
CA PHE A 221 3.23 -5.80 -19.91
C PHE A 221 3.71 -7.12 -20.48
N ASP A 222 3.42 -7.35 -21.76
CA ASP A 222 4.02 -8.46 -22.53
C ASP A 222 5.46 -8.12 -22.98
N GLN A 223 6.11 -9.06 -23.67
CA GLN A 223 7.46 -8.86 -24.20
C GLN A 223 7.57 -7.75 -25.24
N ASN A 224 6.45 -7.39 -25.87
CA ASN A 224 6.36 -6.31 -26.84
C ASN A 224 6.04 -4.97 -26.17
N GLY A 225 5.87 -4.92 -24.84
CA GLY A 225 5.51 -3.73 -24.10
C GLY A 225 4.02 -3.36 -24.20
N ASN A 226 3.16 -4.26 -24.69
CA ASN A 226 1.71 -4.05 -24.67
C ASN A 226 1.19 -4.26 -23.26
N PHE A 227 0.29 -3.39 -22.82
CA PHE A 227 -0.38 -3.56 -21.52
C PHE A 227 -1.34 -4.75 -21.57
N ILE A 228 -1.16 -5.69 -20.67
CA ILE A 228 -1.96 -6.92 -20.50
C ILE A 228 -2.46 -7.08 -19.05
N GLY A 229 -2.28 -6.04 -18.23
CA GLY A 229 -2.49 -6.08 -16.79
C GLY A 229 -3.90 -5.74 -16.32
N GLU A 230 -4.91 -5.72 -17.19
CA GLU A 230 -6.27 -5.29 -16.85
C GLU A 230 -6.92 -6.18 -15.78
N SER A 231 -6.75 -7.50 -15.90
CA SER A 231 -7.33 -8.49 -14.98
C SER A 231 -6.42 -8.83 -13.79
N LEU A 232 -5.36 -8.05 -13.56
CA LEU A 232 -4.52 -8.26 -12.39
C LEU A 232 -5.25 -7.72 -11.16
N LYS A 233 -5.25 -8.50 -10.08
CA LYS A 233 -5.86 -8.11 -8.81
C LYS A 233 -5.44 -6.72 -8.35
N VAL A 234 -4.14 -6.40 -8.45
CA VAL A 234 -3.62 -5.08 -8.08
C VAL A 234 -4.18 -3.95 -8.96
N THR A 235 -4.34 -4.20 -10.26
CA THR A 235 -4.94 -3.25 -11.21
C THR A 235 -6.42 -3.05 -10.90
N GLU A 236 -7.16 -4.12 -10.66
CA GLU A 236 -8.59 -4.07 -10.34
C GLU A 236 -8.85 -3.27 -9.07
N GLU A 237 -8.10 -3.53 -7.99
CA GLU A 237 -8.29 -2.83 -6.72
C GLU A 237 -7.92 -1.34 -6.80
N VAL A 238 -6.86 -1.00 -7.54
CA VAL A 238 -6.50 0.41 -7.78
C VAL A 238 -7.57 1.09 -8.65
N THR A 239 -7.96 0.47 -9.76
CA THR A 239 -8.90 1.05 -10.72
C THR A 239 -10.28 1.28 -10.09
N ARG A 240 -10.73 0.37 -9.22
CA ARG A 240 -11.99 0.51 -8.46
C ARG A 240 -12.09 1.83 -7.67
N LEU A 241 -10.97 2.41 -7.24
CA LEU A 241 -10.95 3.66 -6.48
C LEU A 241 -10.97 4.92 -7.37
N ILE A 242 -10.70 4.77 -8.66
CA ILE A 242 -10.48 5.89 -9.60
C ILE A 242 -11.33 5.79 -10.88
N ASP A 243 -12.23 4.81 -10.98
CA ASP A 243 -13.02 4.50 -12.18
C ASP A 243 -14.03 5.60 -12.55
N THR A 244 -14.57 6.28 -11.55
CA THR A 244 -15.73 7.17 -11.69
C THR A 244 -15.40 8.64 -11.43
N LYS A 245 -14.34 8.91 -10.66
CA LYS A 245 -13.96 10.25 -10.24
C LYS A 245 -12.47 10.38 -9.99
N PHE A 246 -12.01 11.62 -9.92
CA PHE A 246 -10.68 11.91 -9.39
C PHE A 246 -10.63 11.61 -7.90
N THR A 247 -9.67 10.78 -7.52
CA THR A 247 -9.38 10.44 -6.12
C THR A 247 -7.92 10.79 -5.81
N ASP A 248 -7.69 11.42 -4.66
CA ASP A 248 -6.36 11.84 -4.23
C ASP A 248 -5.45 10.67 -3.84
N GLY A 249 -4.15 10.81 -4.09
CA GLY A 249 -3.16 9.76 -3.83
C GLY A 249 -3.08 9.34 -2.36
N ASP A 250 -3.34 10.26 -1.43
CA ASP A 250 -3.31 9.96 0.02
C ASP A 250 -4.47 9.02 0.42
N HIS A 251 -5.67 9.28 -0.09
CA HIS A 251 -6.81 8.40 0.12
C HIS A 251 -6.61 7.03 -0.53
N ILE A 252 -6.13 6.96 -1.78
CA ILE A 252 -5.88 5.68 -2.47
C ILE A 252 -4.89 4.81 -1.69
N GLU A 253 -3.76 5.39 -1.26
CA GLU A 253 -2.75 4.68 -0.46
C GLU A 253 -3.35 4.20 0.87
N SER A 254 -4.07 5.08 1.58
CA SER A 254 -4.64 4.77 2.89
C SER A 254 -5.71 3.68 2.83
N GLU A 255 -6.54 3.66 1.78
CA GLU A 255 -7.55 2.62 1.60
C GLU A 255 -6.94 1.29 1.20
N LEU A 256 -5.99 1.27 0.24
CA LEU A 256 -5.38 0.02 -0.22
C LEU A 256 -4.39 -0.58 0.78
N LYS A 257 -3.90 0.20 1.74
CA LYS A 257 -3.10 -0.32 2.87
C LYS A 257 -3.94 -1.10 3.89
N LYS A 258 -5.26 -0.90 3.91
CA LYS A 258 -6.18 -1.65 4.78
C LYS A 258 -6.49 -3.03 4.19
N ASP A 259 -7.27 -3.82 4.93
CA ASP A 259 -7.86 -5.04 4.42
C ASP A 259 -8.84 -4.74 3.27
N PRO A 260 -8.97 -5.66 2.28
CA PRO A 260 -8.33 -6.97 2.21
C PRO A 260 -6.95 -6.97 1.51
N THR A 261 -6.39 -5.82 1.15
CA THR A 261 -5.24 -5.73 0.23
C THR A 261 -3.89 -5.61 0.94
N GLY A 262 -3.72 -4.63 1.83
CA GLY A 262 -2.43 -4.39 2.49
C GLY A 262 -1.32 -3.86 1.57
N TYR A 263 -1.66 -3.14 0.49
CA TYR A 263 -0.69 -2.64 -0.48
C TYR A 263 0.13 -1.49 0.09
N ASN A 264 1.43 -1.50 -0.17
CA ASN A 264 2.31 -0.40 0.20
C ASN A 264 2.28 0.72 -0.86
N PHE A 265 2.90 1.86 -0.52
CA PHE A 265 3.00 3.00 -1.42
C PHE A 265 3.65 2.64 -2.77
N GLY A 266 4.78 1.91 -2.76
CA GLY A 266 5.48 1.50 -3.98
C GLY A 266 4.60 0.71 -4.96
N THR A 267 3.82 -0.25 -4.48
CA THR A 267 2.85 -1.03 -5.26
C THR A 267 1.75 -0.13 -5.85
N VAL A 268 1.14 0.73 -5.03
CA VAL A 268 0.06 1.63 -5.47
C VAL A 268 0.56 2.63 -6.51
N SER A 269 1.65 3.34 -6.20
CA SER A 269 2.28 4.33 -7.07
C SER A 269 2.72 3.71 -8.39
N THR A 270 3.32 2.51 -8.36
CA THR A 270 3.77 1.83 -9.57
C THR A 270 2.59 1.38 -10.43
N THR A 271 1.51 0.87 -9.84
CA THR A 271 0.31 0.47 -10.59
C THR A 271 -0.32 1.66 -11.30
N LEU A 272 -0.42 2.81 -10.65
CA LEU A 272 -0.86 4.05 -11.29
C LEU A 272 0.11 4.51 -12.39
N ALA A 273 1.43 4.44 -12.17
CA ALA A 273 2.41 4.75 -13.19
C ALA A 273 2.31 3.84 -14.42
N VAL A 274 2.00 2.56 -14.22
CA VAL A 274 1.72 1.59 -15.28
C VAL A 274 0.47 2.00 -16.07
N LEU A 275 -0.62 2.35 -15.40
CA LEU A 275 -1.84 2.82 -16.05
C LEU A 275 -1.59 4.11 -16.85
N MET A 276 -0.81 5.04 -16.28
CA MET A 276 -0.38 6.26 -16.97
C MET A 276 0.43 5.94 -18.23
N ARG A 277 1.38 5.00 -18.13
CA ARG A 277 2.18 4.55 -19.25
C ARG A 277 1.33 3.88 -20.33
N ALA A 278 0.30 3.15 -19.94
CA ALA A 278 -0.65 2.50 -20.84
C ALA A 278 -1.69 3.46 -21.45
N GLY A 279 -1.69 4.74 -21.09
CA GLY A 279 -2.72 5.70 -21.53
C GLY A 279 -4.09 5.49 -20.88
N LYS A 280 -4.13 4.76 -19.75
CA LYS A 280 -5.35 4.41 -19.00
C LYS A 280 -5.54 5.26 -17.73
N LEU A 281 -4.79 6.35 -17.58
CA LEU A 281 -4.84 7.21 -16.41
C LEU A 281 -4.75 8.68 -16.79
N VAL A 282 -5.52 9.52 -16.11
CA VAL A 282 -5.35 10.97 -16.05
C VAL A 282 -4.79 11.35 -14.68
N VAL A 283 -3.76 12.19 -14.68
CA VAL A 283 -3.20 12.78 -13.46
C VAL A 283 -3.65 14.23 -13.37
N LYS A 284 -4.30 14.61 -12.26
CA LYS A 284 -4.64 16.00 -11.96
C LYS A 284 -3.70 16.55 -10.89
N TYR A 285 -2.96 17.60 -11.22
CA TYR A 285 -1.99 18.21 -10.31
C TYR A 285 -1.81 19.71 -10.60
N GLY A 286 -1.74 20.53 -9.56
CA GLY A 286 -1.60 21.99 -9.71
C GLY A 286 -2.77 22.66 -10.46
N GLY A 287 -3.95 22.03 -10.48
CA GLY A 287 -5.13 22.53 -11.19
C GLY A 287 -5.25 22.05 -12.65
N ASN A 288 -4.22 21.41 -13.20
CA ASN A 288 -4.19 20.93 -14.59
C ASN A 288 -4.32 19.40 -14.66
N GLU A 289 -4.78 18.91 -15.80
CA GLU A 289 -4.87 17.48 -16.14
C GLU A 289 -3.78 17.11 -17.13
N TYR A 290 -3.11 15.98 -16.88
CA TYR A 290 -1.99 15.48 -17.65
C TYR A 290 -2.26 14.05 -18.12
N PHE A 291 -1.91 13.79 -19.37
CA PHE A 291 -2.14 12.52 -20.07
C PHE A 291 -0.84 11.87 -20.59
N SER A 292 0.29 12.57 -20.50
CA SER A 292 1.59 12.09 -20.96
C SER A 292 2.45 11.57 -19.79
N PRO A 293 2.95 10.31 -19.84
CA PRO A 293 3.83 9.77 -18.81
C PRO A 293 5.19 10.48 -18.74
N THR A 294 5.57 11.22 -19.78
CA THR A 294 6.84 11.96 -19.86
C THR A 294 6.71 13.43 -19.44
N ASP A 295 5.52 13.89 -19.08
CA ASP A 295 5.31 15.25 -18.58
C ASP A 295 6.11 15.48 -17.29
N SER A 296 6.78 16.63 -17.17
CA SER A 296 7.63 16.94 -16.03
C SER A 296 6.86 16.97 -14.70
N GLU A 297 5.61 17.44 -14.69
CA GLU A 297 4.79 17.45 -13.49
C GLU A 297 4.32 16.03 -13.13
N VAL A 298 4.04 15.18 -14.12
CA VAL A 298 3.75 13.75 -13.88
C VAL A 298 4.97 13.05 -13.28
N LEU A 299 6.16 13.23 -13.86
CA LEU A 299 7.40 12.65 -13.32
C LEU A 299 7.69 13.12 -11.88
N LYS A 300 7.36 14.38 -11.56
CA LYS A 300 7.48 14.94 -10.21
C LYS A 300 6.49 14.31 -9.23
N VAL A 301 5.24 14.13 -9.65
CA VAL A 301 4.20 13.42 -8.86
C VAL A 301 4.68 12.01 -8.49
N PHE A 302 5.20 11.25 -9.45
CA PHE A 302 5.62 9.85 -9.22
C PHE A 302 7.03 9.67 -8.63
N SER A 303 7.81 10.74 -8.48
CA SER A 303 9.13 10.70 -7.84
C SER A 303 9.13 11.24 -6.41
N ASN A 304 8.02 11.83 -5.95
CA ASN A 304 7.90 12.40 -4.61
C ASN A 304 6.58 12.03 -3.96
N SER A 305 6.62 11.23 -2.88
CA SER A 305 5.42 10.79 -2.15
C SER A 305 4.53 11.95 -1.66
N ARG A 306 5.11 13.09 -1.28
CA ARG A 306 4.32 14.26 -0.86
C ARG A 306 3.53 14.88 -2.02
N GLU A 307 4.12 14.91 -3.21
CA GLU A 307 3.43 15.44 -4.40
C GLU A 307 2.43 14.42 -4.94
N PHE A 308 2.75 13.13 -4.89
CA PHE A 308 1.80 12.05 -5.15
C PHE A 308 0.52 12.18 -4.33
N LYS A 309 0.66 12.39 -3.01
CA LYS A 309 -0.49 12.55 -2.09
C LYS A 309 -1.36 13.77 -2.40
N LYS A 310 -0.82 14.81 -3.04
CA LYS A 310 -1.58 16.00 -3.47
C LYS A 310 -2.21 15.85 -4.84
N ALA A 311 -1.68 14.97 -5.68
CA ALA A 311 -2.24 14.68 -6.99
C ALA A 311 -3.53 13.85 -6.84
N SER A 312 -4.40 13.95 -7.84
CA SER A 312 -5.58 13.11 -7.95
C SER A 312 -5.57 12.34 -9.26
N PHE A 313 -6.14 11.15 -9.25
CA PHE A 313 -6.06 10.19 -10.34
C PHE A 313 -7.44 9.73 -10.76
N LYS A 314 -7.64 9.53 -12.07
CA LYS A 314 -8.86 8.98 -12.66
C LYS A 314 -8.48 8.00 -13.77
N ALA A 315 -9.14 6.85 -13.83
CA ALA A 315 -8.94 5.87 -14.89
C ALA A 315 -9.60 6.32 -16.20
N ILE A 316 -9.02 5.90 -17.32
CA ILE A 316 -9.58 6.11 -18.66
C ILE A 316 -10.02 4.74 -19.20
N SER A 317 -11.30 4.63 -19.52
CA SER A 317 -11.92 3.38 -19.97
C SER A 317 -11.83 3.17 -21.48
N GLU A 318 -11.84 4.25 -22.25
CA GLU A 318 -11.80 4.18 -23.71
C GLU A 318 -10.36 4.15 -24.21
N SER A 319 -10.14 3.62 -25.42
CA SER A 319 -8.84 3.61 -26.09
C SER A 319 -9.06 3.54 -27.60
N LEU A 320 -8.10 4.09 -28.36
CA LEU A 320 -8.03 3.93 -29.80
C LEU A 320 -7.74 2.46 -30.14
N ASP A 321 -8.39 1.95 -31.17
CA ASP A 321 -8.07 0.65 -31.72
C ASP A 321 -6.70 0.65 -32.42
N THR A 322 -6.17 -0.56 -32.65
CA THR A 322 -4.82 -0.73 -33.21
C THR A 322 -4.69 -0.21 -34.64
N SER A 323 -5.74 -0.31 -35.48
CA SER A 323 -5.70 0.23 -36.84
C SER A 323 -5.64 1.74 -36.83
N THR A 324 -6.50 2.41 -36.06
CA THR A 324 -6.53 3.86 -35.89
C THR A 324 -5.17 4.39 -35.42
N LYS A 325 -4.55 3.74 -34.43
CA LYS A 325 -3.19 4.09 -33.98
C LYS A 325 -2.16 3.99 -35.10
N LYS A 326 -2.18 2.87 -35.84
CA LYS A 326 -1.24 2.63 -36.93
C LYS A 326 -1.37 3.70 -38.02
N GLU A 327 -2.58 4.03 -38.42
CA GLU A 327 -2.85 5.03 -39.46
C GLU A 327 -2.36 6.42 -39.04
N ILE A 328 -2.57 6.82 -37.78
CA ILE A 328 -2.07 8.11 -37.28
C ILE A 328 -0.54 8.14 -37.28
N VAL A 329 0.11 7.07 -36.80
CA VAL A 329 1.58 6.97 -36.81
C VAL A 329 2.11 7.11 -38.23
N GLU A 330 1.56 6.35 -39.19
CA GLU A 330 1.98 6.41 -40.59
C GLU A 330 1.78 7.81 -41.19
N ALA A 331 0.62 8.43 -40.97
CA ALA A 331 0.34 9.79 -41.44
C ALA A 331 1.30 10.84 -40.84
N LEU A 332 1.63 10.73 -39.55
CA LEU A 332 2.58 11.63 -38.88
C LEU A 332 4.02 11.42 -39.39
N LEU A 333 4.40 10.18 -39.70
CA LEU A 333 5.71 9.88 -40.28
C LEU A 333 5.82 10.39 -41.73
N ASP A 334 4.75 10.28 -42.53
CA ASP A 334 4.70 10.80 -43.90
C ASP A 334 4.97 12.30 -43.96
N VAL A 335 4.46 13.04 -42.97
CA VAL A 335 4.67 14.49 -42.86
C VAL A 335 5.91 14.87 -42.07
N LYS A 336 6.80 13.89 -41.82
CA LYS A 336 8.10 14.06 -41.19
C LYS A 336 8.03 14.67 -39.78
N TYR A 337 7.01 14.29 -39.00
CA TYR A 337 6.82 14.80 -37.64
C TYR A 337 8.11 14.75 -36.80
N ASN A 338 8.77 13.59 -36.82
CA ASN A 338 9.96 13.34 -36.00
C ASN A 338 11.19 14.17 -36.37
N GLU A 339 11.24 14.68 -37.60
CA GLU A 339 12.37 15.43 -38.14
C GLU A 339 12.11 16.94 -38.12
N GLN A 340 10.85 17.37 -38.27
CA GLN A 340 10.52 18.75 -38.62
C GLN A 340 9.40 19.39 -37.78
N VAL A 341 8.69 18.62 -36.97
CA VAL A 341 7.59 19.13 -36.14
C VAL A 341 7.90 19.05 -34.66
N LYS A 342 8.38 17.89 -34.19
CA LYS A 342 8.58 17.66 -32.76
C LYS A 342 9.63 18.61 -32.18
N ASN A 343 9.41 19.09 -30.96
CA ASN A 343 10.46 19.77 -30.20
C ASN A 343 11.45 18.74 -29.63
N HIS A 344 12.52 19.25 -29.02
CA HIS A 344 13.52 18.41 -28.36
C HIS A 344 12.89 17.50 -27.30
N ASP A 345 11.98 18.05 -26.49
CA ASP A 345 11.38 17.37 -25.34
C ASP A 345 10.11 16.57 -25.70
N ASP A 346 9.62 16.71 -26.94
CA ASP A 346 8.49 15.93 -27.44
C ASP A 346 8.94 14.48 -27.73
N PRO A 347 8.12 13.48 -27.35
CA PRO A 347 8.46 12.10 -27.59
C PRO A 347 8.44 11.82 -29.10
N ARG A 348 9.27 10.84 -29.52
CA ARG A 348 9.27 10.39 -30.90
C ARG A 348 7.93 9.72 -31.21
N VAL A 349 7.29 10.10 -32.33
CA VAL A 349 6.14 9.34 -32.85
C VAL A 349 6.64 8.01 -33.38
N ASP A 350 6.16 6.95 -32.73
CA ASP A 350 6.29 5.57 -33.12
C ASP A 350 5.07 4.78 -32.59
N TYR A 351 5.06 3.47 -32.77
CA TYR A 351 4.00 2.58 -32.29
C TYR A 351 4.01 2.36 -30.76
N ASN A 352 4.74 3.17 -30.00
CA ASN A 352 4.90 3.04 -28.55
C ASN A 352 4.27 4.20 -27.78
N LEU A 353 3.86 5.27 -28.46
CA LEU A 353 3.11 6.36 -27.84
C LEU A 353 1.76 5.88 -27.32
N ASN A 354 1.36 6.43 -26.19
CA ASN A 354 -0.02 6.28 -25.75
C ASN A 354 -0.97 7.14 -26.61
N ASP A 355 -2.26 6.87 -26.49
CA ASP A 355 -3.31 7.44 -27.34
C ASP A 355 -3.30 8.97 -27.29
N PHE A 356 -3.13 9.54 -26.10
CA PHE A 356 -3.10 10.98 -25.90
C PHE A 356 -1.85 11.62 -26.47
N GLN A 357 -0.68 11.01 -26.30
CA GLN A 357 0.57 11.48 -26.89
C GLN A 357 0.48 11.45 -28.43
N LEU A 358 -0.11 10.40 -28.98
CA LEU A 358 -0.29 10.24 -30.41
C LEU A 358 -1.24 11.30 -30.98
N VAL A 359 -2.38 11.54 -30.33
CA VAL A 359 -3.33 12.59 -30.73
C VAL A 359 -2.74 13.99 -30.50
N GLN A 360 -1.95 14.19 -29.45
CA GLN A 360 -1.26 15.46 -29.22
C GLN A 360 -0.26 15.77 -30.34
N ALA A 361 0.42 14.76 -30.90
CA ALA A 361 1.31 14.92 -32.03
C ALA A 361 0.56 15.38 -33.31
N THR A 362 -0.70 14.99 -33.50
CA THR A 362 -1.52 15.49 -34.63
C THR A 362 -1.84 16.98 -34.47
N VAL A 363 -2.19 17.41 -33.25
CA VAL A 363 -2.43 18.82 -32.92
C VAL A 363 -1.15 19.65 -33.13
N GLN A 364 0.00 19.15 -32.65
CA GLN A 364 1.30 19.81 -32.82
C GLN A 364 1.69 19.94 -34.30
N THR A 365 1.40 18.92 -35.11
CA THR A 365 1.61 18.96 -36.57
C THR A 365 0.84 20.10 -37.22
N ALA A 366 -0.45 20.22 -36.91
CA ALA A 366 -1.27 21.29 -37.44
C ALA A 366 -0.79 22.68 -36.99
N GLN A 367 -0.40 22.82 -35.72
CA GLN A 367 0.16 24.06 -35.18
C GLN A 367 1.48 24.46 -35.87
N SER A 368 2.40 23.49 -36.07
CA SER A 368 3.67 23.74 -36.75
C SER A 368 3.47 24.20 -38.18
N PHE A 369 2.56 23.57 -38.93
CA PHE A 369 2.28 23.99 -40.32
C PHE A 369 1.62 25.36 -40.37
N ALA A 370 0.71 25.66 -39.44
CA ALA A 370 0.08 26.98 -39.37
C ALA A 370 1.12 28.08 -39.07
N GLN A 371 2.09 27.78 -38.21
CA GLN A 371 3.22 28.68 -37.92
C GLN A 371 4.14 28.87 -39.11
N GLN A 372 4.44 27.80 -39.88
CA GLN A 372 5.23 27.90 -41.11
C GLN A 372 4.55 28.81 -42.13
N ILE A 373 3.25 28.61 -42.38
CA ILE A 373 2.47 29.48 -43.29
C ILE A 373 2.46 30.93 -42.76
N GLN A 374 2.30 31.13 -41.46
CA GLN A 374 2.38 32.46 -40.86
C GLN A 374 3.74 33.12 -41.08
N GLY A 375 4.84 32.38 -40.98
CA GLY A 375 6.18 32.89 -41.28
C GLY A 375 6.34 33.29 -42.75
N MET A 376 5.78 32.51 -43.68
CA MET A 376 5.75 32.85 -45.12
C MET A 376 4.93 34.12 -45.39
N GLU A 377 3.77 34.25 -44.74
CA GLU A 377 2.90 35.43 -44.83
C GLU A 377 3.61 36.70 -44.36
N GLN A 378 4.40 36.61 -43.27
CA GLN A 378 5.16 37.75 -42.74
C GLN A 378 6.39 38.12 -43.57
N SER A 379 6.96 37.17 -44.32
CA SER A 379 8.21 37.36 -45.09
C SER A 379 7.99 37.68 -46.57
N THR A 380 6.75 37.56 -47.06
CA THR A 380 6.43 37.71 -48.49
C THR A 380 5.44 38.85 -48.73
N ALA A 381 5.86 39.88 -49.48
CA ALA A 381 4.96 40.96 -49.89
C ALA A 381 3.82 40.43 -50.76
N GLU A 382 2.60 40.93 -50.52
CA GLU A 382 1.38 40.53 -51.25
C GLU A 382 1.09 39.01 -51.16
N PHE A 383 1.51 38.34 -50.07
CA PHE A 383 1.36 36.89 -49.90
C PHE A 383 -0.06 36.39 -50.20
N GLN A 384 -1.09 37.06 -49.69
CA GLN A 384 -2.47 36.64 -49.91
C GLN A 384 -2.92 36.72 -51.37
N GLN A 385 -2.37 37.65 -52.16
CA GLN A 385 -2.69 37.74 -53.60
C GLN A 385 -1.93 36.69 -54.40
N ARG A 386 -0.67 36.41 -54.03
CA ARG A 386 0.23 35.50 -54.76
C ARG A 386 0.04 34.03 -54.39
N PHE A 387 -0.41 33.76 -53.17
CA PHE A 387 -0.51 32.41 -52.58
C PHE A 387 -1.84 32.22 -51.84
N SER A 388 -2.95 32.69 -52.42
CA SER A 388 -4.30 32.59 -51.82
C SER A 388 -4.63 31.17 -51.34
N LYS A 389 -4.30 30.15 -52.13
CA LYS A 389 -4.51 28.73 -51.76
C LYS A 389 -3.75 28.31 -50.49
N ILE A 390 -2.53 28.81 -50.27
CA ILE A 390 -1.74 28.49 -49.06
C ILE A 390 -2.28 29.30 -47.87
N ALA A 391 -2.76 30.52 -48.10
CA ALA A 391 -3.42 31.32 -47.08
C ALA A 391 -4.70 30.62 -46.57
N ASP A 392 -5.51 30.03 -47.46
CA ASP A 392 -6.72 29.28 -47.09
C ASP A 392 -6.40 28.04 -46.22
N MET A 393 -5.30 27.33 -46.54
CA MET A 393 -4.84 26.15 -45.78
C MET A 393 -4.58 26.47 -44.31
N LYS A 394 -4.08 27.68 -43.98
CA LYS A 394 -3.88 28.10 -42.58
C LYS A 394 -5.19 28.12 -41.79
N SER A 395 -6.29 28.53 -42.42
CA SER A 395 -7.61 28.51 -41.77
C SER A 395 -8.11 27.09 -41.55
N GLU A 396 -7.86 26.18 -42.51
CA GLU A 396 -8.22 24.77 -42.39
C GLU A 396 -7.49 24.09 -41.23
N LEU A 397 -6.19 24.39 -41.06
CA LEU A 397 -5.38 23.87 -39.95
C LEU A 397 -5.95 24.23 -38.58
N GLY A 398 -6.62 25.38 -38.46
CA GLY A 398 -7.30 25.79 -37.24
C GLY A 398 -8.29 24.74 -36.70
N SER A 399 -8.95 23.97 -37.57
CA SER A 399 -9.89 22.92 -37.18
C SER A 399 -9.25 21.73 -36.46
N PHE A 400 -7.95 21.53 -36.63
CA PHE A 400 -7.18 20.49 -35.94
C PHE A 400 -6.57 21.00 -34.63
N THR A 401 -6.48 22.32 -34.47
CA THR A 401 -5.92 22.93 -33.27
C THR A 401 -6.92 22.91 -32.12
N GLY A 402 -6.45 22.57 -30.92
CA GLY A 402 -7.28 22.55 -29.72
C GLY A 402 -6.74 21.57 -28.70
N GLN A 403 -7.01 21.81 -27.42
CA GLN A 403 -6.53 20.97 -26.33
C GLN A 403 -7.08 19.55 -26.45
N VAL A 404 -6.20 18.56 -26.29
CA VAL A 404 -6.57 17.15 -26.19
C VAL A 404 -7.05 16.88 -24.77
N THR A 405 -8.24 16.31 -24.64
CA THR A 405 -8.86 15.98 -23.36
C THR A 405 -9.41 14.56 -23.40
N GLU A 406 -9.74 14.02 -22.22
CA GLU A 406 -10.39 12.70 -22.09
C GLU A 406 -11.64 12.56 -22.97
N HIS A 407 -12.39 13.65 -23.18
CA HIS A 407 -13.68 13.61 -23.86
C HIS A 407 -13.60 13.76 -25.39
N ASN A 408 -12.45 14.20 -25.92
CA ASN A 408 -12.35 14.56 -27.34
C ASN A 408 -11.21 13.86 -28.10
N TYR A 409 -10.31 13.13 -27.42
CA TYR A 409 -9.12 12.60 -28.09
C TYR A 409 -9.46 11.56 -29.17
N ILE A 410 -10.50 10.74 -28.98
CA ILE A 410 -10.98 9.78 -30.00
C ILE A 410 -11.57 10.50 -31.20
N GLU A 411 -12.44 11.49 -30.98
CA GLU A 411 -13.02 12.29 -32.06
C GLU A 411 -11.92 13.00 -32.87
N LYS A 412 -10.95 13.60 -32.18
CA LYS A 412 -9.78 14.24 -32.81
C LYS A 412 -8.92 13.25 -33.60
N ALA A 413 -8.70 12.04 -33.09
CA ALA A 413 -7.98 10.98 -33.77
C ALA A 413 -8.66 10.63 -35.11
N ASN A 414 -9.96 10.37 -35.06
CA ASN A 414 -10.76 10.01 -36.23
C ASN A 414 -10.84 11.15 -37.25
N TYR A 415 -11.02 12.39 -36.79
CA TYR A 415 -11.01 13.57 -37.66
C TYR A 415 -9.66 13.77 -38.35
N PHE A 416 -8.54 13.56 -37.65
CA PHE A 416 -7.22 13.63 -38.25
C PHE A 416 -7.03 12.57 -39.35
N ILE A 417 -7.46 11.32 -39.11
CA ILE A 417 -7.41 10.25 -40.11
C ILE A 417 -8.24 10.61 -41.35
N GLU A 418 -9.49 11.06 -41.14
CA GLU A 418 -10.38 11.46 -42.24
C GLU A 418 -9.74 12.53 -43.13
N LYS A 419 -8.92 13.40 -42.54
CA LYS A 419 -8.23 14.50 -43.24
C LYS A 419 -6.73 14.26 -43.45
N ALA A 420 -6.24 13.04 -43.27
CA ALA A 420 -4.81 12.74 -43.33
C ALA A 420 -4.21 13.12 -44.69
N ASP A 421 -4.92 12.82 -45.79
CA ASP A 421 -4.49 13.22 -47.13
C ASP A 421 -4.42 14.74 -47.30
N ARG A 422 -5.37 15.47 -46.70
CA ARG A 422 -5.35 16.93 -46.71
C ARG A 422 -4.14 17.47 -45.94
N ILE A 423 -3.80 16.88 -44.80
CA ILE A 423 -2.61 17.25 -44.03
C ILE A 423 -1.32 16.97 -44.83
N ARG A 424 -1.25 15.85 -45.56
CA ARG A 424 -0.13 15.54 -46.47
C ARG A 424 -0.04 16.53 -47.63
N GLU A 425 -1.16 16.98 -48.19
CA GLU A 425 -1.19 18.01 -49.24
C GLU A 425 -0.67 19.35 -48.73
N ILE A 426 -1.15 19.81 -47.57
CA ILE A 426 -0.69 21.04 -46.92
C ILE A 426 0.83 20.96 -46.72
N ARG A 427 1.32 19.81 -46.24
CA ARG A 427 2.75 19.59 -46.03
C ARG A 427 3.59 19.67 -47.31
N LYS A 428 3.03 19.31 -48.47
CA LYS A 428 3.73 19.43 -49.76
C LYS A 428 3.72 20.85 -50.31
N ALA A 429 2.75 21.67 -49.89
CA ALA A 429 2.57 23.04 -50.34
C ALA A 429 3.46 24.05 -49.59
N ILE A 430 3.81 23.73 -48.34
CA ILE A 430 4.80 24.44 -47.51
C ILE A 430 6.19 23.84 -47.71
#